data_AF-C1BDI1-F1
#
_entry.id   AF-C1BDI1-F1
#
_cell.length_a   1.000
_cell.length_b   1.000
_cell.length_c   1.000
_cell.angle_alpha   90.00
_cell.angle_beta   90.00
_cell.angle_gamma   90.00
#
_symmetry.space_group_name_H-M   'P 1'
#
loop_
_entity.id
_entity.type
_entity.pdbx_description
1 polymer ?
#
loop_
_entity_poly.entity_id
_entity_poly.type
_entity_poly.pdbx_seq_one_letter_code
_entity_poly.pdbx_strand_id
1 'polypeptide(L)'
;MQAAILNKVEREHLPLDTVRVRRSLQSVREHVSRSPYFTDFLDRWERIVEDNDVETLRRIVESDDETGNEMRNLSPLHVLLTEDERMKVLDDLRELVLK
;
A
#
# COMPACT_ATOMS: atom_id res chain seq x y z
N MET A 1 -8.28 3.56 -1.30
CA MET A 1 -6.89 4.00 -0.96
C MET A 1 -5.85 3.40 -1.90
N GLN A 2 -5.65 2.07 -1.93
CA GLN A 2 -4.56 1.44 -2.70
C GLN A 2 -4.60 1.70 -4.21
N ALA A 3 -5.80 1.74 -4.81
CA ALA A 3 -5.95 2.11 -6.22
C ALA A 3 -5.42 3.53 -6.54
N ALA A 4 -5.60 4.49 -5.62
CA ALA A 4 -5.09 5.86 -5.81
C ALA A 4 -3.56 5.92 -5.73
N ILE A 5 -2.97 5.13 -4.83
CA ILE A 5 -1.52 4.97 -4.71
C ILE A 5 -0.94 4.38 -6.00
N LEU A 6 -1.52 3.28 -6.50
CA LEU A 6 -1.10 2.65 -7.75
C LEU A 6 -1.17 3.64 -8.92
N ASN A 7 -2.31 4.33 -9.08
CA ASN A 7 -2.49 5.33 -10.14
C ASN A 7 -1.42 6.44 -10.07
N LYS A 8 -1.06 6.90 -8.87
CA LYS A 8 0.00 7.91 -8.69
C LYS A 8 1.36 7.35 -9.07
N VAL A 9 1.70 6.15 -8.60
CA VAL A 9 2.96 5.45 -8.90
C VAL A 9 3.14 5.29 -10.40
N GLU A 10 2.13 4.81 -11.11
CA GLU A 10 2.17 4.61 -12.56
C GLU A 10 2.28 5.94 -13.33
N ARG A 11 1.44 6.93 -12.98
CA ARG A 11 1.40 8.22 -13.68
C ARG A 11 2.70 9.00 -13.51
N GLU A 12 3.25 9.02 -12.29
CA GLU A 12 4.42 9.82 -11.94
C GLU A 12 5.72 9.01 -11.97
N HIS A 13 5.66 7.72 -12.29
CA HIS A 13 6.81 6.80 -12.29
C HIS A 13 7.57 6.83 -10.97
N LEU A 14 6.83 6.86 -9.85
CA LEU A 14 7.43 6.95 -8.52
C LEU A 14 8.10 5.63 -8.13
N PRO A 15 9.34 5.65 -7.62
CA PRO A 15 9.93 4.47 -7.03
C PRO A 15 9.16 4.08 -5.76
N LEU A 16 8.98 2.78 -5.58
CA LEU A 16 8.51 2.20 -4.32
C LEU A 16 9.66 2.23 -3.31
N ASP A 17 10.89 1.96 -3.75
CA ASP A 17 12.07 1.96 -2.89
C ASP A 17 12.52 3.38 -2.54
N THR A 18 11.91 3.94 -1.50
CA THR A 18 12.30 5.23 -0.95
C THR A 18 12.51 5.14 0.56
N VAL A 19 13.31 6.06 1.09
CA VAL A 19 13.51 6.19 2.55
C VAL A 19 12.18 6.31 3.30
N ARG A 20 11.19 7.00 2.72
CA ARG A 20 9.87 7.18 3.35
C ARG A 20 9.09 5.86 3.38
N VAL A 21 9.08 5.11 2.28
CA VAL A 21 8.40 3.81 2.20
C VAL A 21 9.08 2.77 3.10
N ARG A 22 10.41 2.68 3.09
CA ARG A 22 11.15 1.77 3.99
C ARG A 22 10.86 2.05 5.47
N ARG A 23 10.84 3.32 5.88
CA ARG A 23 10.46 3.70 7.25
C ARG A 23 9.02 3.33 7.58
N SER A 24 8.10 3.55 6.64
CA SER A 24 6.71 3.13 6.81
C SER A 24 6.60 1.62 7.02
N LEU A 25 7.28 0.82 6.19
CA LEU A 25 7.31 -0.64 6.32
C LEU A 25 7.88 -1.09 7.67
N GLN A 26 8.97 -0.46 8.12
CA GLN A 26 9.51 -0.73 9.45
C GLN A 26 8.49 -0.41 10.55
N SER A 27 7.82 0.74 10.48
CA SER A 27 6.78 1.10 11.45
C SER A 27 5.63 0.10 11.44
N VAL A 28 5.14 -0.33 10.27
CA VAL A 28 4.10 -1.38 10.20
C VAL A 28 4.59 -2.67 10.85
N ARG A 29 5.83 -3.10 10.54
CA ARG A 29 6.44 -4.30 11.13
C ARG A 29 6.51 -4.23 12.65
N GLU A 30 6.91 -3.09 13.22
CA GLU A 30 6.98 -2.89 14.68
C GLU A 30 5.60 -2.95 15.38
N HIS A 31 4.53 -2.49 14.71
CA HIS A 31 3.18 -2.54 15.29
C HIS A 31 2.53 -3.93 15.19
N VAL A 32 2.86 -4.69 14.15
CA VAL A 32 2.17 -5.94 13.78
C VAL A 32 2.90 -7.21 14.27
N SER A 33 4.14 -7.09 14.74
CA SER A 33 5.09 -8.20 15.05
C SER A 33 4.69 -9.14 16.21
N ARG A 34 3.42 -9.16 16.65
CA ARG A 34 2.91 -10.09 17.65
C ARG A 34 2.32 -11.39 17.08
N SER A 35 2.17 -11.51 15.76
CA SER A 35 1.66 -12.73 15.11
C SER A 35 2.55 -13.17 13.94
N PRO A 36 3.05 -14.42 13.93
CA PRO A 36 3.82 -14.97 12.81
C PRO A 36 3.08 -14.91 11.46
N TYR A 37 1.74 -14.95 11.48
CA TYR A 37 0.90 -14.90 10.28
C TYR A 37 1.15 -13.65 9.43
N PHE A 38 1.40 -12.50 10.07
CA PHE A 38 1.60 -11.25 9.35
C PHE A 38 3.04 -11.01 8.89
N THR A 39 4.01 -11.77 9.42
CA THR A 39 5.41 -11.64 9.01
C THR A 39 5.59 -11.96 7.53
N ASP A 40 4.91 -12.98 7.01
CA ASP A 40 5.01 -13.37 5.59
C ASP A 40 4.53 -12.26 4.64
N PHE A 41 3.47 -11.53 5.01
CA PHE A 41 2.98 -10.39 4.22
C PHE A 41 3.95 -9.21 4.25
N LEU A 42 4.61 -8.97 5.38
CA LEU A 42 5.59 -7.91 5.53
C LEU A 42 6.88 -8.22 4.76
N ASP A 43 7.33 -9.47 4.78
CA ASP A 43 8.47 -9.93 3.98
C ASP A 43 8.16 -9.86 2.47
N ARG A 44 6.90 -10.11 2.08
CA ARG A 44 6.44 -9.90 0.70
C ARG A 44 6.44 -8.42 0.32
N TRP A 45 6.00 -7.53 1.21
CA TRP A 45 6.08 -6.09 0.98
C TRP A 45 7.51 -5.58 0.87
N GLU A 46 8.43 -6.12 1.68
CA GLU A 46 9.86 -5.81 1.60
C GLU A 46 10.40 -6.10 0.20
N ARG A 47 10.14 -7.29 -0.35
CA ARG A 47 10.53 -7.65 -1.73
C ARG A 47 9.92 -6.72 -2.78
N ILE A 48 8.62 -6.43 -2.69
CA ILE A 48 7.94 -5.53 -3.64
C ILE A 48 8.58 -4.14 -3.63
N VAL A 49 8.93 -3.63 -2.45
CA VAL A 49 9.58 -2.33 -2.30
C VAL A 49 10.99 -2.38 -2.89
N GLU A 50 11.82 -3.35 -2.48
CA GLU A 50 13.20 -3.50 -2.96
C GLU A 50 13.29 -3.65 -4.49
N ASP A 51 12.42 -4.47 -5.07
CA ASP A 51 12.41 -4.74 -6.50
C ASP A 51 11.70 -3.65 -7.32
N ASN A 52 11.09 -2.65 -6.66
CA ASN A 52 10.18 -1.68 -7.28
C ASN A 52 9.08 -2.37 -8.12
N ASP A 53 8.52 -3.46 -7.60
CA ASP A 53 7.60 -4.34 -8.34
C ASP A 53 6.17 -3.77 -8.41
N VAL A 54 5.97 -2.84 -9.35
CA VAL A 54 4.66 -2.22 -9.63
C VAL A 54 3.65 -3.22 -10.17
N GLU A 55 4.10 -4.29 -10.85
CA GLU A 55 3.20 -5.32 -11.39
C GLU A 55 2.58 -6.15 -10.26
N THR A 56 3.35 -6.57 -9.27
CA THR A 56 2.80 -7.24 -8.09
C THR A 56 1.92 -6.30 -7.27
N LEU A 57 2.26 -5.01 -7.17
CA LEU A 57 1.36 -4.01 -6.56
C LEU A 57 0.00 -3.97 -7.27
N ARG A 58 -0.03 -3.94 -8.60
CA ARG A 58 -1.27 -3.96 -9.39
C ARG A 58 -2.13 -5.17 -9.06
N ARG A 59 -1.53 -6.38 -9.03
CA ARG A 59 -2.25 -7.61 -8.66
C ARG A 59 -2.81 -7.56 -7.24
N ILE A 60 -2.08 -6.98 -6.28
CA ILE A 60 -2.57 -6.79 -4.91
C ILE A 60 -3.76 -5.83 -4.87
N VAL A 61 -3.76 -4.78 -5.69
CA VAL A 61 -4.89 -3.85 -5.78
C VAL A 61 -6.13 -4.52 -6.35
N GLU A 62 -5.96 -5.38 -7.35
CA GLU A 62 -7.05 -6.05 -8.07
C GLU A 62 -7.61 -7.28 -7.35
N SER A 63 -6.85 -7.91 -6.45
CA SER A 63 -7.27 -9.14 -5.77
C SER A 63 -8.47 -8.93 -4.85
N ASP A 64 -9.47 -9.80 -4.90
CA ASP A 64 -10.66 -9.80 -4.04
C ASP A 64 -10.60 -10.85 -2.92
N ASP A 65 -9.48 -11.57 -2.80
CA ASP A 65 -9.27 -12.59 -1.77
C ASP A 65 -8.77 -12.03 -0.43
N GLU A 66 -8.80 -12.88 0.60
CA GLU A 66 -8.34 -12.55 1.96
C GLU A 66 -6.86 -12.14 1.98
N THR A 67 -6.03 -12.81 1.18
CA THR A 67 -4.59 -12.48 1.07
C THR A 67 -4.39 -11.06 0.52
N GLY A 68 -5.11 -10.70 -0.53
CA GLY A 68 -5.11 -9.35 -1.10
C GLY A 68 -5.56 -8.32 -0.08
N ASN A 69 -6.59 -8.64 0.71
CA ASN A 69 -7.06 -7.76 1.79
C ASN A 69 -5.97 -7.50 2.83
N GLU A 70 -5.32 -8.55 3.34
CA GLU A 70 -4.23 -8.41 4.31
C GLU A 70 -3.04 -7.65 3.74
N MET A 71 -2.65 -7.93 2.50
CA MET A 71 -1.59 -7.18 1.81
C MET A 71 -1.94 -5.68 1.72
N ARG A 72 -3.18 -5.32 1.37
CA ARG A 72 -3.60 -3.91 1.30
C ARG A 72 -3.64 -3.22 2.67
N ASN A 73 -4.02 -3.95 3.72
CA ASN A 73 -4.05 -3.45 5.11
C ASN A 73 -2.64 -3.17 5.66
N LEU A 74 -1.68 -4.01 5.31
CA LEU A 74 -0.29 -3.92 5.77
C LEU A 74 0.61 -3.07 4.85
N SER A 75 0.04 -2.40 3.86
CA SER A 75 0.80 -1.66 2.86
C SER A 75 1.57 -0.47 3.46
N PRO A 76 2.88 -0.34 3.15
CA PRO A 76 3.69 0.80 3.55
C PRO A 76 3.50 2.02 2.62
N LEU A 77 2.74 1.87 1.53
CA LEU A 77 2.74 2.85 0.44
C LEU A 77 1.82 4.05 0.68
N HIS A 78 1.06 4.06 1.78
CA HIS A 78 0.18 5.19 2.13
C HIS A 78 0.92 6.52 2.28
N VAL A 79 2.24 6.49 2.53
CA VAL A 79 3.10 7.67 2.61
C VAL A 79 3.36 8.35 1.27
N LEU A 80 3.06 7.67 0.15
CA LEU A 80 3.24 8.23 -1.20
C LEU A 80 2.18 9.28 -1.56
N LEU A 81 1.04 9.27 -0.86
CA LEU A 81 0.05 10.32 -0.98
C LEU A 81 0.37 11.47 -0.01
N THR A 82 0.21 12.69 -0.48
CA THR A 82 0.11 13.86 0.40
C THR A 82 -1.17 13.78 1.25
N GLU A 83 -1.26 14.64 2.26
CA GLU A 83 -2.48 14.74 3.06
C GLU A 83 -3.68 15.17 2.21
N ASP A 84 -3.52 16.18 1.35
CA ASP A 84 -4.57 16.64 0.43
C ASP A 84 -5.02 15.53 -0.53
N GLU A 85 -4.08 14.76 -1.08
CA GLU A 85 -4.40 13.62 -1.96
C GLU A 85 -5.16 12.53 -1.19
N ARG A 86 -4.76 12.25 0.05
CA ARG A 86 -5.45 11.28 0.90
C ARG A 86 -6.87 11.74 1.23
N MET A 87 -7.05 13.01 1.59
CA MET A 87 -8.36 13.59 1.89
C MET A 87 -9.28 13.52 0.67
N LYS A 88 -8.77 13.89 -0.51
CA LYS A 88 -9.52 13.77 -1.76
C LYS A 88 -10.00 12.33 -2.02
N VAL A 89 -9.13 11.33 -1.82
CA VAL A 89 -9.52 9.92 -1.99
C VAL A 89 -10.61 9.50 -1.00
N LEU A 90 -10.57 10.01 0.24
CA LEU A 90 -11.60 9.72 1.24
C LEU A 90 -12.94 10.38 0.89
N ASP A 91 -12.91 11.62 0.38
CA ASP A 91 -14.10 12.32 -0.09
C ASP A 91 -14.74 11.60 -1.29
N ASP A 92 -13.94 11.21 -2.29
CA ASP A 92 -14.40 10.44 -3.46
C ASP A 92 -15.06 9.12 -3.04
N LEU A 93 -14.46 8.39 -2.08
CA LEU A 93 -15.03 7.15 -1.54
C LEU A 93 -16.36 7.39 -0.81
N ARG A 94 -16.46 8.48 -0.06
CA ARG A 94 -17.69 8.86 0.65
C ARG A 94 -18.81 9.15 -0.34
N GLU A 95 -18.53 9.87 -1.43
CA GLU A 95 -19.52 10.14 -2.47
C GLU A 95 -20.01 8.88 -3.18
N LEU A 96 -19.14 7.90 -3.38
CA LEU A 96 -19.49 6.62 -4.00
C LEU A 96 -20.43 5.79 -3.13
N VAL A 97 -20.31 5.85 -1.80
CA VAL A 97 -21.17 5.11 -0.87
C VAL A 97 -22.54 5.79 -0.68
N LEU A 98 -22.63 7.10 -0.97
CA LEU A 98 -23.88 7.87 -0.87
C LEU A 98 -24.73 7.85 -2.15
N LYS A 99 -24.25 7.22 -3.22
CA LYS A 99 -24.96 7.02 -4.48
C LYS A 99 -25.54 5.61 -4.55
#